data_AF-A0A1Q5MSV6-F1
#
_entry.id   AF-A0A1Q5MSV6-F1
#
_cell.length_a   1.000
_cell.length_b   1.000
_cell.length_c   1.000
_cell.angle_alpha   90.00
_cell.angle_beta   90.00
_cell.angle_gamma   90.00
#
_symmetry.space_group_name_H-M   'P 1'
#
loop_
_entity.id
_entity.type
_entity.pdbx_description
1 polymer ?
#
loop_
_entity_poly.entity_id
_entity_poly.type
_entity_poly.pdbx_seq_one_letter_code
_entity_poly.pdbx_strand_id
1 'polypeptide(L)' 'MTARAFYWCRACRRPLFAASSAVAGTARDWEIDHQEPGDCANDALFPLAGTAAAPEELRHAAGVLRLFGH' A
#
# COMPACT_ATOMS: atom_id res chain seq x y z
N MET A 1 16.47 8.24 5.89
CA MET A 1 16.07 6.99 6.57
C MET A 1 14.73 6.57 5.99
N THR A 2 14.70 5.59 5.09
CA THR A 2 13.43 4.99 4.65
C THR A 2 12.93 4.11 5.77
N ALA A 3 11.94 4.58 6.53
CA ALA A 3 11.20 3.72 7.42
C ALA A 3 10.66 2.54 6.59
N ARG A 4 11.12 1.32 6.88
CA ARG A 4 10.53 0.10 6.31
C ARG A 4 9.17 -0.07 6.99
N ALA A 5 8.14 0.55 6.41
CA ALA A 5 6.77 0.29 6.81
C ALA A 5 6.35 -1.06 6.21
N PHE A 6 5.96 -2.00 7.06
CA PHE A 6 5.39 -3.28 6.64
C PHE A 6 3.88 -3.13 6.60
N TYR A 7 3.32 -3.13 5.39
CA TYR A 7 1.87 -3.06 5.18
C TYR A 7 1.26 -4.45 5.15
N TRP A 8 0.10 -4.59 5.76
CA TRP A 8 -0.74 -5.77 5.70
C TRP A 8 -2.10 -5.38 5.14
N CYS A 9 -2.73 -6.28 4.39
CA CYS A 9 -4.10 -6.08 3.95
C CYS A 9 -5.06 -6.24 5.14
N ARG A 10 -5.97 -5.29 5.33
CA ARG A 10 -7.00 -5.37 6.38
C ARG A 10 -7.96 -6.55 6.19
N ALA A 11 -8.28 -6.90 4.95
CA ALA A 11 -9.24 -7.96 4.64
C ALA A 11 -8.66 -9.36 4.89
N CYS A 12 -7.57 -9.73 4.21
CA CYS A 12 -7.00 -11.07 4.30
C CYS A 12 -5.88 -11.22 5.35
N ARG A 13 -5.43 -10.10 5.96
CA ARG A 13 -4.31 -10.07 6.93
C ARG A 13 -3.04 -10.71 6.37
N ARG A 14 -2.77 -10.51 5.08
CA ARG A 14 -1.54 -10.94 4.40
C ARG A 14 -0.62 -9.75 4.14
N PRO A 15 0.70 -9.97 4.05
CA PRO A 15 1.65 -8.91 3.78
C PRO A 15 1.45 -8.32 2.38
N LEU A 16 1.63 -7.01 2.29
CA LEU A 16 1.61 -6.25 1.06
C LEU A 16 3.03 -5.85 0.68
N PHE A 17 3.29 -5.82 -0.63
CA PHE A 17 4.44 -5.19 -1.22
C PHE A 17 4.10 -3.74 -1.55
N ALA A 18 5.04 -2.82 -1.36
CA ALA A 18 4.88 -1.42 -1.71
C ALA A 18 6.10 -0.96 -2.53
N ALA A 19 5.85 -0.51 -3.76
CA ALA A 19 6.83 0.15 -4.59
C ALA A 19 6.51 1.63 -4.72
N SER A 20 7.55 2.46 -4.90
CA SER A 20 7.35 3.84 -5.32
C SER A 20 8.44 4.37 -6.23
N SER A 21 8.05 5.30 -7.09
CA SER A 21 8.95 6.15 -7.87
C SER A 21 8.80 7.62 -7.45
N ALA A 22 9.85 8.40 -7.66
CA ALA A 22 9.83 9.82 -7.33
C ALA A 22 9.04 10.61 -8.39
N VAL A 23 8.20 11.54 -7.94
CA VAL A 23 7.63 12.62 -8.75
C VAL A 23 8.08 13.98 -8.20
N ALA A 24 7.65 15.08 -8.81
CA ALA A 24 8.04 16.42 -8.38
C ALA A 24 7.58 16.72 -6.95
N GLY A 25 8.46 17.36 -6.16
CA GLY A 25 8.17 17.74 -4.78
C GLY A 25 8.29 16.58 -3.79
N THR A 26 7.39 16.52 -2.82
CA THR A 26 7.34 15.47 -1.77
C THR A 26 6.48 14.27 -2.13
N ALA A 27 5.78 14.34 -3.26
CA ALA A 27 4.91 13.26 -3.73
C ALA A 27 5.73 12.11 -4.34
N ARG A 28 5.13 10.93 -4.34
CA ARG A 28 5.64 9.72 -4.99
C ARG A 28 4.48 9.02 -5.68
N ASP A 29 4.76 8.38 -6.80
CA ASP A 29 3.80 7.42 -7.35
C ASP A 29 4.00 6.10 -6.59
N TRP A 30 2.90 5.56 -6.10
CA TRP A 30 2.86 4.33 -5.33
C TRP A 30 2.11 3.25 -6.10
N GLU A 31 2.59 2.02 -5.93
CA GLU A 31 1.87 0.80 -6.30
C GLU A 31 2.00 -0.19 -5.15
N ILE A 32 0.87 -0.66 -4.64
CA ILE A 32 0.83 -1.57 -3.50
C ILE A 32 -0.04 -2.76 -3.86
N ASP A 33 0.47 -3.96 -3.64
CA ASP A 33 -0.23 -5.21 -3.96
C ASP A 33 0.11 -6.31 -2.95
N HIS A 34 -0.61 -7.42 -2.97
CA HIS A 34 -0.25 -8.61 -2.19
C HIS A 34 1.09 -9.17 -2.66
N GLN A 35 1.93 -9.59 -1.71
CA GLN A 35 3.21 -10.25 -2.03
C GLN A 35 3.00 -11.60 -2.71
N GLU A 36 1.89 -12.27 -2.39
CA GLU A 36 1.55 -13.61 -2.88
C GLU A 36 0.07 -13.61 -3.32
N PRO A 37 -0.28 -14.26 -4.44
CA PRO A 37 -1.67 -14.41 -4.88
C PRO A 37 -2.55 -15.13 -3.85
N GLY A 38 -3.85 -14.81 -3.84
CA GLY A 38 -4.86 -15.58 -3.13
C GLY A 38 -6.14 -14.79 -2.92
N ASP A 39 -7.19 -15.46 -2.43
CA ASP A 39 -8.50 -14.84 -2.29
C ASP A 39 -8.50 -13.69 -1.28
N CYS A 40 -8.82 -12.49 -1.74
CA CYS A 40 -8.99 -11.33 -0.89
C CYS A 40 -10.24 -10.54 -1.25
N ALA A 41 -11.02 -10.16 -0.24
CA ALA A 41 -12.22 -9.31 -0.45
C ALA A 41 -11.88 -7.92 -1.02
N ASN A 42 -10.62 -7.51 -0.95
CA ASN A 42 -10.13 -6.26 -1.51
C ASN A 42 -9.49 -6.43 -2.90
N ASP A 43 -9.51 -7.61 -3.53
CA ASP A 43 -8.81 -7.86 -4.81
C ASP A 43 -9.19 -6.85 -5.90
N ALA A 44 -10.45 -6.41 -5.97
CA ALA A 44 -10.90 -5.40 -6.93
C ALA A 44 -10.30 -3.99 -6.70
N LEU A 45 -9.65 -3.77 -5.56
CA LEU A 45 -8.96 -2.53 -5.21
C LEU A 45 -7.45 -2.60 -5.49
N PHE A 46 -6.95 -3.75 -5.91
CA PHE A 46 -5.54 -3.98 -6.20
C PHE A 46 -5.24 -3.92 -7.71
N PRO A 47 -4.07 -3.40 -8.11
CA PRO A 47 -3.08 -2.75 -7.25
C PRO A 47 -3.62 -1.42 -6.70
N LEU A 48 -3.32 -1.16 -5.43
CA LEU A 48 -3.65 0.12 -4.79
C LEU A 48 -2.61 1.14 -5.26
N ALA A 49 -2.95 1.88 -6.30
CA ALA A 49 -2.03 2.80 -6.98
C ALA A 49 -2.47 4.27 -6.86
N GLY A 50 -1.50 5.17 -6.91
CA GLY A 50 -1.76 6.61 -6.98
C GLY A 50 -0.58 7.47 -6.54
N THR A 51 -0.72 8.78 -6.71
CA THR A 51 0.30 9.76 -6.34
C THR A 51 0.00 10.36 -4.97
N ALA A 52 0.90 10.19 -4.00
CA ALA A 52 0.75 10.74 -2.66
C ALA A 52 2.10 10.89 -1.94
N ALA A 53 2.14 11.64 -0.83
CA ALA A 53 3.35 11.76 -0.02
C ALA A 53 3.62 10.46 0.75
N ALA A 54 2.55 9.77 1.16
CA ALA A 54 2.61 8.48 1.85
C ALA A 54 1.55 7.48 1.35
N PRO A 55 1.80 6.15 1.44
CA PRO A 55 0.82 5.11 1.09
C PRO A 55 -0.56 5.26 1.73
N GLU A 56 -0.61 5.73 2.98
CA GLU A 56 -1.84 5.88 3.77
C GLU A 56 -2.77 6.97 3.24
N GLU A 57 -2.26 7.86 2.38
CA GLU A 57 -3.01 8.92 1.74
C GLU A 57 -3.65 8.47 0.42
N LEU A 58 -3.33 7.26 -0.08
CA LEU A 58 -3.94 6.72 -1.29
C LEU A 58 -5.44 6.53 -1.10
N ARG A 59 -6.18 6.68 -2.22
CA ARG A 59 -7.61 6.39 -2.24
C ARG A 59 -7.84 4.94 -1.82
N HIS A 60 -8.75 4.71 -0.85
CA HIS A 60 -9.04 3.40 -0.26
C HIS A 60 -7.98 2.84 0.70
N ALA A 61 -6.87 3.55 0.96
CA ALA A 61 -5.83 3.10 1.87
C ALA A 61 -6.36 2.76 3.27
N ALA A 62 -7.27 3.54 3.85
CA ALA A 62 -7.84 3.24 5.16
C ALA A 62 -8.61 1.90 5.23
N GLY A 63 -9.17 1.44 4.11
CA GLY A 63 -9.87 0.15 4.00
C GLY A 63 -8.96 -1.02 3.63
N VAL A 64 -7.78 -0.73 3.07
CA VAL A 64 -6.84 -1.74 2.57
C VAL A 64 -5.63 -1.90 3.50
N LEU A 65 -4.98 -0.80 3.87
CA LEU A 65 -3.71 -0.79 4.58
C LEU A 65 -3.89 -0.92 6.09
N ARG A 66 -3.13 -1.83 6.67
CA ARG A 66 -2.85 -1.93 8.10
C ARG A 66 -1.35 -1.84 8.30
N LEU A 67 -0.90 -0.84 9.05
CA LEU A 67 0.50 -0.74 9.48
C LEU A 67 0.79 -1.81 10.54
N PHE A 68 1.97 -2.42 10.45
CA PHE A 68 2.51 -3.27 11.51
C PHE A 68 3.88 -2.72 11.94
N GLY A 69 4.00 -2.33 13.21
CA GLY A 69 5.19 -1.70 13.79
C GLY A 69 5.19 -0.17 13.62
N HIS A 70 4.93 0.54 14.71
CA HIS A 70 5.18 1.98 14.87
C HIS A 70 6.41 2.16 15.77
#